data_AF-A0A2H0D5S0-F1
#
_entry.id   AF-A0A2H0D5S0-F1
#
_cell.length_a   1.000
_cell.length_b   1.000
_cell.length_c   1.000
_cell.angle_alpha   90.00
_cell.angle_beta   90.00
_cell.angle_gamma   90.00
#
_symmetry.space_group_name_H-M   'P 1'
#
loop_
_entity.id
_entity.type
_entity.pdbx_description
1 polymer ?
#
loop_
_entity_poly.entity_id
_entity_poly.type
_entity_poly.pdbx_seq_one_letter_code
_entity_poly.pdbx_strand_id
1 'polypeptide(L)' 'MNAWLKRIKAIIDEATAISEKDTSSRHVRTKQYWNYFEEISIGRVVSWIFIHEEKGTRMKD' A
#
# COMPACT_ATOMS: atom_id res chain seq x y z
N MET A 1 11.97 -6.11 -13.00
CA MET A 1 11.12 -5.02 -13.52
C MET A 1 9.61 -5.31 -13.37
N ASN A 2 9.10 -6.42 -13.90
CA ASN A 2 7.65 -6.72 -13.91
C ASN A 2 6.99 -6.81 -12.53
N ALA A 3 7.70 -7.33 -11.51
CA ALA A 3 7.16 -7.41 -10.15
C ALA A 3 6.87 -6.03 -9.55
N TRP A 4 7.77 -5.06 -9.76
CA TRP A 4 7.59 -3.70 -9.27
C TRP A 4 6.40 -3.00 -9.90
N LEU A 5 6.23 -3.11 -11.23
CA LEU A 5 5.07 -2.55 -11.91
C LEU A 5 3.74 -3.13 -11.39
N LYS A 6 3.71 -4.45 -11.15
CA LYS A 6 2.53 -5.11 -10.57
C LYS A 6 2.23 -4.60 -9.16
N ARG A 7 3.24 -4.43 -8.32
CA ARG A 7 3.10 -3.89 -6.95
C ARG A 7 2.54 -2.48 -6.96
N ILE A 8 3.13 -1.59 -7.75
CA ILE A 8 2.66 -0.20 -7.85
C ILE A 8 1.21 -0.15 -8.34
N LYS A 9 0.87 -0.96 -9.35
CA LYS A 9 -0.53 -1.05 -9.81
C LYS A 9 -1.46 -1.54 -8.70
N ALA A 10 -1.11 -2.60 -7.99
CA ALA A 10 -1.92 -3.13 -6.89
C ALA A 10 -2.12 -2.09 -5.76
N ILE A 11 -1.07 -1.33 -5.42
CA ILE A 11 -1.14 -0.25 -4.42
C ILE A 11 -2.14 0.83 -4.85
N ILE A 12 -2.07 1.27 -6.12
CA ILE A 12 -2.97 2.29 -6.66
C ILE A 12 -4.41 1.76 -6.70
N ASP A 13 -4.61 0.53 -7.17
CA ASP A 13 -5.93 -0.11 -7.26
C ASP A 13 -6.57 -0.27 -5.87
N GLU A 14 -5.82 -0.68 -4.85
CA GLU A 14 -6.29 -0.80 -3.45
C GLU A 14 -6.71 0.57 -2.89
N ALA A 15 -5.85 1.58 -3.04
CA ALA A 15 -6.10 2.90 -2.49
C ALA A 15 -7.22 3.65 -3.23
N THR A 16 -7.44 3.37 -4.51
CA THR A 16 -8.53 3.96 -5.31
C THR A 16 -9.88 3.28 -5.09
N ALA A 17 -9.90 2.01 -4.66
CA ALA A 17 -11.12 1.32 -4.27
C ALA A 17 -11.75 1.88 -2.98
N ILE A 18 -10.98 2.58 -2.14
CA ILE A 18 -11.47 3.25 -0.94
C ILE A 18 -12.14 4.57 -1.35
N SER A 19 -13.43 4.70 -1.03
CA SER A 19 -14.17 5.94 -1.27
C SER A 19 -13.59 7.09 -0.44
N GLU A 20 -13.39 8.25 -1.04
CA GLU A 20 -12.91 9.45 -0.33
C GLU A 20 -13.91 9.97 0.73
N LYS A 21 -15.18 9.56 0.63
CA LYS A 21 -16.20 9.85 1.63
C LYS A 21 -16.19 8.87 2.80
N ASP A 22 -15.45 7.77 2.67
CA ASP A 22 -15.29 6.79 3.73
C ASP A 22 -14.17 7.24 4.68
N THR A 23 -14.58 7.76 5.84
CA THR A 23 -13.68 8.25 6.90
C THR A 23 -13.48 7.19 8.00
N SER A 24 -13.88 5.95 7.74
CA SER A 24 -13.68 4.84 8.67
C SER A 24 -12.21 4.65 9.00
N SER A 25 -11.91 4.54 10.29
CA SER A 25 -10.55 4.24 10.79
C SER A 25 -10.02 2.86 10.38
N ARG A 26 -10.87 2.03 9.75
CA ARG A 26 -10.48 0.73 9.17
C ARG A 26 -9.56 0.87 7.96
N HIS A 27 -9.56 2.03 7.30
CA HIS A 27 -8.77 2.26 6.09
C HIS A 27 -7.53 3.10 6.38
N VAL A 28 -6.38 2.44 6.51
CA VAL A 28 -5.08 3.11 6.75
C VAL A 28 -4.37 3.48 5.45
N ARG A 29 -4.55 2.70 4.38
CA ARG A 29 -3.83 2.83 3.10
C ARG A 29 -4.61 3.57 2.02
N THR A 30 -5.17 4.73 2.38
CA THR A 30 -5.95 5.58 1.47
C THR A 30 -5.06 6.30 0.45
N LYS A 31 -5.67 6.96 -0.56
CA LYS A 31 -4.92 7.84 -1.48
C LYS A 31 -4.10 8.90 -0.75
N GLN A 32 -4.65 9.48 0.32
CA GLN A 32 -3.94 10.46 1.16
C GLN A 32 -2.72 9.83 1.85
N TYR A 33 -2.84 8.60 2.37
CA TYR A 33 -1.69 7.86 2.90
C TYR A 33 -0.61 7.66 1.84
N TRP A 34 -0.95 7.56 0.56
CA TRP A 34 0.01 7.45 -0.54
C TRP A 34 0.42 8.79 -1.15
N ASN A 35 0.16 9.91 -0.47
CA ASN A 35 0.42 11.27 -0.98
C ASN A 35 -0.15 11.48 -2.39
N TYR A 36 -1.36 10.97 -2.64
CA TYR A 36 -2.01 11.00 -3.95
C TYR A 36 -1.14 10.47 -5.10
N PHE A 37 -0.18 9.60 -4.80
CA PHE A 37 0.80 9.01 -5.71
C PHE A 37 1.75 10.02 -6.38
N GLU A 38 1.84 11.26 -5.90
CA GLU A 38 2.85 12.23 -6.36
C GLU A 38 4.25 11.80 -5.92
N GLU A 39 4.35 11.24 -4.71
CA GLU A 39 5.57 10.67 -4.17
C GLU A 39 5.25 9.39 -3.38
N ILE A 40 5.89 8.29 -3.78
CA ILE A 40 5.72 7.00 -3.10
C ILE A 40 6.90 6.77 -2.17
N SER A 41 6.67 6.92 -0.87
CA SER A 41 7.67 6.62 0.16
C SER A 41 8.04 5.14 0.17
N ILE A 42 9.35 4.87 0.09
CA ILE A 42 9.91 3.51 0.15
C ILE A 42 9.46 2.78 1.43
N GLY A 43 9.41 3.46 2.58
CA GLY A 43 8.95 2.85 3.83
C GLY A 43 7.49 2.39 3.78
N ARG A 44 6.62 3.14 3.10
CA ARG A 44 5.22 2.76 2.90
C ARG A 44 5.09 1.53 1.99
N VAL A 45 5.93 1.44 0.96
CA VAL A 45 6.00 0.29 0.06
C VAL A 45 6.50 -0.95 0.77
N VAL A 46 7.57 -0.84 1.57
CA VAL A 46 8.07 -1.96 2.38
C VAL A 46 7.00 -2.44 3.36
N SER A 47 6.31 -1.53 4.04
CA SER A 47 5.17 -1.87 4.91
C SER A 47 4.05 -2.60 4.15
N TRP A 48 3.75 -2.19 2.91
CA TRP A 48 2.76 -2.85 2.07
C TRP A 48 3.19 -4.27 1.69
N ILE A 49 4.43 -4.45 1.23
CA ILE A 49 4.99 -5.76 0.85
C ILE A 49 4.98 -6.70 2.05
N PHE A 50 5.41 -6.22 3.21
CA PHE A 50 5.43 -7.02 4.44
C PHE A 50 4.05 -7.59 4.80
N ILE A 51 2.99 -6.80 4.60
CA ILE A 51 1.62 -7.23 4.90
C ILE A 51 1.04 -8.14 3.82
N HIS A 52 1.24 -7.81 2.54
CA HIS A 52 0.55 -8.49 1.45
C HIS A 52 1.29 -9.71 0.90
N GLU A 53 2.62 -9.65 0.85
CA GLU A 53 3.44 -10.72 0.28
C GLU A 53 4.01 -11.62 1.38
N GLU A 54 4.55 -11.02 2.44
CA GLU A 54 5.16 -11.77 3.56
C GLU A 54 4.14 -12.16 4.63
N LYS A 55 2.88 -11.70 4.52
CA LYS A 55 1.79 -12.01 5.46
C LYS A 55 2.15 -11.70 6.93
N GLY A 56 3.02 -10.72 7.15
CA GLY A 56 3.47 -10.34 8.48
C GLY A 56 4.41 -11.33 9.17
N THR A 57 5.01 -12.28 8.45
CA THR A 57 6.04 -13.15 9.03
C THR A 57 7.26 -12.32 9.40
N ARG A 58 7.47 -12.12 10.70
CA ARG A 58 8.69 -11.50 11.18
C ARG A 58 9.83 -12.50 11.00
N MET A 59 10.68 -12.29 10.00
CA MET A 59 11.91 -13.05 9.83
C MET A 59 12.71 -12.94 11.14
N LYS A 60 12.69 -14.01 11.92
CA LYS A 60 13.62 -14.26 13.03
C LYS A 60 14.31 -15.54 12.64
N ASP A 61 15.52 -15.41 12.13
CA ASP A 61 16.51 -16.49 12.20
C ASP A 61 17.01 -16.61 13.65
#